data_AF-A0A124GZ84-F1
#
_entry.id   AF-A0A124GZ84-F1
#
_cell.length_a   1.000
_cell.length_b   1.000
_cell.length_c   1.000
_cell.angle_alpha   90.00
_cell.angle_beta   90.00
_cell.angle_gamma   90.00
#
_symmetry.space_group_name_H-M   'P 1'
#
loop_
_entity.id
_entity.type
_entity.pdbx_description
1 polymer ?
#
loop_
_entity_poly.entity_id
_entity_poly.type
_entity_poly.pdbx_seq_one_letter_code
_entity_poly.pdbx_strand_id
1 'polypeptide(L)' 'MLVLPDRDAAEEVVEALRERFAVAEEPQVVRDALAGEDDAEDAQWLVVLRDEAGRLDPGELDAFAGEWEGWREEP' A
#
# COMPACT_ATOMS: atom_id res chain seq x y z
N MET A 1 5.45 -2.42 -3.14
CA MET A 1 4.21 -1.63 -3.22
C MET A 1 3.13 -2.37 -2.47
N LEU A 2 2.21 -1.69 -1.79
CA LEU A 2 1.02 -2.33 -1.22
C LEU A 2 -0.19 -1.92 -2.05
N VAL A 3 -1.11 -2.84 -2.30
CA VAL A 3 -2.37 -2.59 -3.01
C VAL A 3 -3.52 -2.75 -2.02
N LEU A 4 -4.38 -1.73 -1.96
CA LEU A 4 -5.45 -1.59 -0.98
C LEU A 4 -6.79 -1.39 -1.69
N PRO A 5 -7.89 -1.89 -1.09
CA PRO A 5 -9.22 -1.88 -1.70
C PRO A 5 -9.80 -0.47 -1.81
N ASP A 6 -9.47 0.42 -0.88
CA ASP A 6 -10.02 1.76 -0.81
C ASP A 6 -9.03 2.77 -0.21
N ARG A 7 -9.42 4.04 -0.31
CA ARG A 7 -8.60 5.17 0.11
C ARG A 7 -8.37 5.19 1.62
N ASP A 8 -9.41 4.87 2.38
CA ASP A 8 -9.39 4.94 3.84
C ASP A 8 -8.36 3.94 4.37
N ALA A 9 -8.41 2.70 3.86
CA ALA A 9 -7.40 1.69 4.12
C ALA A 9 -5.99 2.15 3.74
N ALA A 10 -5.82 2.79 2.58
CA ALA A 10 -4.52 3.31 2.16
C ALA A 10 -3.98 4.43 3.08
N GLU A 11 -4.83 5.33 3.55
CA GLU A 11 -4.43 6.41 4.47
C GLU A 11 -4.07 5.86 5.86
N GLU A 12 -4.86 4.93 6.40
CA GLU A 12 -4.59 4.27 7.69
C GLU A 12 -3.29 3.43 7.64
N VAL A 13 -3.07 2.73 6.53
CA VAL A 13 -1.83 1.96 6.30
C VAL A 13 -0.59 2.84 6.36
N VAL A 14 -0.64 4.07 5.84
CA VAL A 14 0.50 5.01 5.89
C VAL A 14 0.86 5.36 7.33
N GLU A 15 -0.13 5.60 8.18
CA GLU A 15 0.09 5.90 9.60
C GLU A 15 0.67 4.67 10.33
N ALA A 16 0.03 3.51 10.14
CA ALA A 16 0.45 2.27 10.75
C ALA A 16 1.87 1.83 10.31
N LEU A 17 2.27 2.09 9.05
CA LEU A 17 3.62 1.82 8.55
C LEU A 17 4.68 2.64 9.29
N ARG A 18 4.38 3.89 9.64
CA ARG A 18 5.29 4.74 10.41
C ARG A 18 5.45 4.25 11.83
N GLU A 19 4.34 3.88 12.46
CA GLU A 19 4.35 3.45 13.85
C GLU A 19 5.00 2.07 14.01
N ARG A 20 4.69 1.12 13.13
CA ARG A 20 5.13 -0.28 13.27
C ARG A 20 6.49 -0.55 12.64
N PHE A 21 6.79 0.05 11.50
CA PHE A 21 7.99 -0.24 10.72
C PHE A 21 9.02 0.90 10.72
N ALA A 22 8.72 2.02 11.37
CA ALA A 22 9.60 3.20 11.45
C ALA A 22 10.17 3.59 10.07
N VAL A 23 9.28 3.60 9.06
CA VAL A 23 9.65 3.97 7.68
C VAL A 23 10.32 5.34 7.67
N ALA A 24 11.49 5.41 7.05
CA ALA A 24 12.31 6.63 7.06
C ALA A 24 11.77 7.71 6.12
N GLU A 25 11.11 7.30 5.04
CA GLU A 25 10.44 8.18 4.09
C GLU A 25 8.92 8.05 4.23
N GLU A 26 8.21 9.17 3.99
CA GLU A 26 6.75 9.21 3.94
C GLU A 26 6.25 8.33 2.77
N PRO A 27 5.48 7.26 3.03
CA PRO A 27 4.92 6.44 1.97
C PRO A 27 3.96 7.26 1.09
N GLN A 28 3.98 7.01 -0.22
CA GLN A 28 3.14 7.75 -1.17
C GLN A 28 1.88 6.95 -1.50
N VAL A 29 0.73 7.61 -1.42
CA VAL A 29 -0.56 7.04 -1.84
C VAL A 29 -0.84 7.44 -3.28
N VAL A 30 -1.05 6.44 -4.15
CA VAL A 30 -1.34 6.62 -5.58
C VAL A 30 -2.66 5.94 -5.89
N ARG A 31 -3.58 6.66 -6.53
CA ARG A 31 -4.80 6.06 -7.09
C ARG A 31 -4.52 5.55 -8.49
N ASP A 32 -4.77 4.27 -8.74
CA ASP A 32 -4.63 3.65 -10.05
C ASP A 32 -6.02 3.21 -10.56
N ALA A 33 -6.40 3.70 -11.74
CA ALA A 33 -7.69 3.40 -12.33
C ALA A 33 -7.59 2.09 -13.11
N LEU A 34 -8.43 1.10 -12.76
CA LEU A 34 -8.42 -0.19 -13.43
C LEU A 34 -8.97 -0.06 -14.86
N ALA A 35 -8.27 -0.65 -15.83
CA ALA A 35 -8.64 -0.53 -17.23
C ALA A 35 -9.70 -1.57 -17.64
N GLY A 36 -10.94 -1.13 -17.84
CA GLY A 36 -12.08 -1.85 -18.46
C GLY A 36 -13.05 -2.46 -17.43
N GLU A 37 -14.37 -2.23 -17.45
CA GLU A 37 -15.29 -1.76 -18.49
C GLU A 37 -16.36 -0.81 -17.88
N ASP A 38 -16.50 0.37 -18.49
CA ASP A 38 -17.67 1.29 -18.53
C ASP A 38 -18.18 2.06 -17.29
N ASP A 39 -17.63 1.93 -16.08
CA ASP A 39 -17.79 2.98 -15.04
C ASP A 39 -16.43 3.26 -14.38
N ALA A 40 -16.00 4.53 -14.39
CA ALA A 40 -14.72 4.99 -13.83
C ALA A 40 -14.66 4.94 -12.29
N GLU A 41 -15.52 4.13 -11.68
CA GLU A 41 -15.71 4.00 -10.23
C GLU A 41 -14.70 3.02 -9.60
N ASP A 42 -14.24 2.00 -10.34
CA ASP A 42 -13.30 1.02 -9.81
C ASP A 42 -11.84 1.53 -9.93
N ALA A 43 -11.24 1.80 -8.77
CA ALA A 43 -9.86 2.21 -8.66
C ALA A 43 -9.22 1.52 -7.47
N GLN A 44 -7.97 1.10 -7.65
CA GLN A 44 -7.15 0.57 -6.58
C GLN A 44 -6.29 1.68 -5.99
N TRP A 45 -5.93 1.52 -4.72
CA TRP A 45 -5.09 2.45 -4.00
C TRP A 45 -3.74 1.79 -3.70
N LEU A 46 -2.67 2.42 -4.14
CA LEU A 46 -1.32 1.91 -4.04
C LEU A 46 -0.55 2.70 -2.99
N VAL A 47 0.07 2.01 -2.04
CA VAL A 47 1.03 2.61 -1.11
C VAL A 47 2.44 2.24 -1.56
N VAL A 48 3.18 3.24 -2.02
CA VAL A 48 4.56 3.08 -2.48
C VAL A 48 5.50 3.35 -1.31
N LEU A 49 6.22 2.29 -0.92
CA LEU A 49 7.24 2.30 0.11
C LEU A 49 8.63 2.29 -0.55
N ARG A 50 9.49 3.23 -0.14
CA ARG A 50 10.91 3.19 -0.49
C ARG A 50 11.71 2.61 0.67
N ASP A 51 12.45 1.55 0.38
CA ASP A 51 13.34 0.89 1.33
C ASP A 51 14.73 0.74 0.71
N GLU A 52 15.45 1.86 0.57
CA GLU A 52 16.81 1.87 0.01
C GLU A 52 17.80 1.04 0.84
N ALA A 53 17.48 0.83 2.12
CA ALA A 53 18.32 0.09 3.06
C ALA A 53 17.97 -1.40 3.15
N GLY A 54 16.91 -1.88 2.49
CA GLY A 54 16.49 -3.29 2.55
C GLY A 54 16.09 -3.75 3.95
N ARG A 55 15.54 -2.86 4.79
CA ARG A 55 15.19 -3.14 6.18
C ARG A 55 13.77 -3.68 6.35
N LEU A 56 12.90 -3.50 5.35
CA LEU A 56 11.52 -3.97 5.42
C LEU A 56 11.44 -5.42 4.96
N ASP A 57 10.97 -6.31 5.84
CA ASP A 57 10.76 -7.70 5.46
C ASP A 57 9.53 -7.83 4.54
N PRO A 58 9.67 -8.44 3.35
CA PRO A 58 8.58 -8.55 2.40
C PRO A 58 7.44 -9.46 2.87
N GLY A 59 7.70 -10.43 3.75
CA GLY A 59 6.67 -11.30 4.33
C GLY A 59 5.89 -10.60 5.44
N GLU A 60 6.56 -9.82 6.28
CA GLU A 60 5.89 -8.98 7.28
C GLU A 60 5.01 -7.91 6.62
N LEU A 61 5.48 -7.28 5.54
CA LEU A 61 4.70 -6.32 4.76
C LEU A 61 3.47 -6.96 4.10
N ASP A 62 3.58 -8.19 3.60
CA ASP A 62 2.48 -8.93 2.99
C ASP A 62 1.39 -9.28 4.03
N ALA A 63 1.81 -9.83 5.18
CA ALA A 63 0.90 -10.12 6.28
C ALA A 63 0.21 -8.85 6.81
N PHE A 64 0.96 -7.75 6.91
CA PHE A 64 0.45 -6.45 7.33
C PHE A 64 -0.58 -5.88 6.34
N ALA A 65 -0.32 -5.96 5.03
CA ALA A 65 -1.30 -5.53 4.02
C ALA A 65 -2.60 -6.36 4.09
N GLY A 66 -2.48 -7.65 4.40
CA GLY A 66 -3.62 -8.54 4.61
C GLY A 66 -4.52 -8.14 5.80
N GLU A 67 -4.02 -7.41 6.80
CA GLU A 67 -4.86 -6.84 7.88
C GLU A 67 -5.89 -5.84 7.34
N TRP A 68 -5.64 -5.26 6.17
CA TRP A 68 -6.45 -4.25 5.49
C TRP A 68 -7.08 -4.76 4.19
N GLU A 69 -7.25 -6.08 4.07
CA GLU A 69 -7.76 -6.74 2.87
C GLU A 69 -6.93 -6.47 1.60
N GLY A 70 -5.69 -6.00 1.78
CA GLY A 70 -4.73 -5.70 0.72
C GLY A 70 -3.68 -6.79 0.53
N TRP A 71 -2.76 -6.56 -0.40
CA TRP A 71 -1.62 -7.43 -0.64
C TRP A 71 -0.37 -6.63 -1.01
N ARG A 72 0.80 -7.26 -0.88
CA ARG A 72 2.06 -6.67 -1.36
C ARG A 72 2.28 -7.02 -2.84
N GLU A 73 2.56 -6.02 -3.65
CA GLU A 73 3.10 -6.19 -5.01
C GLU A 73 4.56 -5.78 -5.12
N GLU A 74 5.27 -6.48 -5.99
CA GLU A 74 6.61 -6.10 -6.44
C GLU A 74 6.50 -4.94 -7.44
N PRO A 75 7.19 -3.82 -7.23
CA PRO A 75 7.16 -2.67 -8.15
C PRO A 75 7.94 -2.91 -9.45
#